data_AF-A0A820NMP5-F1
#
_entry.id   AF-A0A820NMP5-F1
#
_cell.length_a   1.000
_cell.length_b   1.000
_cell.length_c   1.000
_cell.angle_alpha   90.00
_cell.angle_beta   90.00
_cell.angle_gamma   90.00
#
_symmetry.space_group_name_H-M   'P 1'
#
loop_
_entity.id
_entity.type
_entity.pdbx_description
1 polymer ?
#
loop_
_entity_poly.entity_id
_entity_poly.type
_entity_poly.pdbx_seq_one_letter_code
_entity_poly.pdbx_strand_id
1 'polypeptide(L)'
;KKETEENKEPIEEQIMRVEEIVTFYKDGLRFIDLIEQANQDVVNLFNSPTLADCIQAIDFFVNIRHYRLTWPNMEQNLRLMFRLIWSVDESKCKAITQALVKICFDV
;
A
#
# COMPACT_ATOMS: atom_id res chain seq x y z
N LYS A 1 -49.51 5.79 20.88
CA LYS A 1 -48.41 6.07 19.95
C LYS A 1 -47.42 6.96 20.69
N LYS A 2 -46.38 6.39 21.29
CA LYS A 2 -45.28 7.16 21.88
C LYS A 2 -44.27 7.30 20.76
N GLU A 3 -44.25 8.48 20.15
CA GLU A 3 -43.22 8.84 19.19
C GLU A 3 -41.89 8.97 19.93
N THR A 4 -40.88 8.43 19.27
CA THR A 4 -39.47 8.39 19.59
C THR A 4 -38.95 9.79 19.92
N GLU A 5 -38.67 10.06 21.20
CA GLU A 5 -37.71 11.11 21.55
C GLU A 5 -36.33 10.58 21.16
N GLU A 6 -35.95 10.83 19.90
CA GLU A 6 -34.57 10.72 19.45
C GLU A 6 -33.70 11.52 20.40
N ASN A 7 -32.82 10.82 21.10
CA ASN A 7 -31.72 11.40 21.86
C ASN A 7 -30.78 12.10 20.88
N LYS A 8 -31.14 13.33 20.46
CA LYS A 8 -30.34 14.14 19.55
C LYS A 8 -29.13 14.63 20.32
N GLU A 9 -27.99 14.00 20.06
CA GLU A 9 -26.71 14.44 20.61
C GLU A 9 -26.51 15.94 20.33
N PRO A 10 -25.93 16.69 21.27
CA PRO A 10 -25.61 18.10 21.11
C PRO A 10 -24.89 18.36 19.79
N ILE A 11 -25.24 19.46 19.11
CA ILE A 11 -24.61 19.85 17.84
C ILE A 11 -23.09 19.95 17.99
N GLU A 12 -22.60 20.39 19.15
CA GLU A 12 -21.18 20.48 19.48
C GLU A 12 -20.49 19.09 19.44
N GLU A 13 -21.11 18.05 19.98
CA GLU A 13 -20.57 16.68 19.94
C GLU A 13 -20.60 16.08 18.52
N GLN A 14 -21.55 16.49 17.69
CA GLN A 14 -21.59 16.11 16.27
C GLN A 14 -20.46 16.80 15.50
N ILE A 15 -20.24 18.10 15.71
CA ILE A 15 -19.13 18.85 15.10
C ILE A 15 -17.80 18.23 15.50
N MET A 16 -17.61 17.94 16.78
CA MET A 16 -16.34 17.39 17.29
C MET A 16 -16.01 16.04 16.64
N ARG A 17 -16.98 15.14 16.48
CA ARG A 17 -16.77 13.87 15.74
C ARG A 17 -16.45 14.07 14.26
N VAL A 18 -17.10 15.03 13.61
CA VAL A 18 -16.78 15.34 12.20
C VAL A 18 -15.35 15.86 12.09
N GLU A 19 -14.90 16.71 13.01
CA GLU A 19 -13.52 17.20 13.06
C GLU A 19 -12.49 16.08 13.29
N GLU A 20 -12.80 15.11 14.16
CA GLU A 20 -11.98 13.91 14.37
C GLU A 20 -11.89 13.06 13.10
N ILE A 21 -13.02 12.84 12.41
CA ILE A 21 -13.06 12.11 11.13
C ILE A 21 -12.23 12.83 10.06
N VAL A 22 -12.37 14.16 9.96
CA VAL A 22 -11.58 14.97 9.01
C VAL A 22 -10.09 14.87 9.33
N THR A 23 -9.72 14.91 10.61
CA THR A 23 -8.33 14.77 11.05
C THR A 23 -7.78 13.39 10.69
N PHE A 24 -8.56 12.33 10.95
CA PHE A 24 -8.20 10.96 10.57
C PHE A 24 -7.94 10.82 9.07
N TYR A 25 -8.80 11.38 8.21
CA TYR A 25 -8.58 11.34 6.76
C TYR A 25 -7.36 12.17 6.33
N LYS A 26 -7.11 13.32 6.95
CA LYS A 26 -5.90 14.12 6.68
C LYS A 26 -4.63 13.36 7.03
N ASP A 27 -4.62 12.66 8.16
CA ASP A 27 -3.48 11.84 8.55
C ASP A 27 -3.32 10.62 7.64
N GLY A 28 -4.43 10.03 7.20
CA GLY A 28 -4.42 8.98 6.18
C GLY A 28 -3.81 9.45 4.84
N LEU A 29 -4.14 10.65 4.38
CA LEU A 29 -3.53 11.24 3.17
C LEU A 29 -2.03 11.47 3.34
N ARG A 30 -1.60 12.03 4.49
CA ARG A 30 -0.18 12.20 4.80
C ARG A 30 0.58 10.88 4.81
N PHE A 31 -0.04 9.81 5.31
CA PHE A 31 0.56 8.48 5.31
C PHE A 31 0.73 7.96 3.87
N ILE A 32 -0.26 8.15 3.00
CA ILE A 32 -0.16 7.79 1.59
C ILE A 32 0.99 8.54 0.91
N ASP A 33 1.13 9.84 1.17
CA ASP A 33 2.22 10.67 0.61
C ASP A 33 3.60 10.18 1.09
N LEU A 34 3.73 9.76 2.36
CA LEU A 34 4.97 9.19 2.89
C LEU A 34 5.33 7.87 2.19
N ILE A 35 4.35 7.01 1.93
CA ILE A 35 4.61 5.75 1.19
C ILE A 35 5.03 6.06 -0.25
N GLU A 36 4.39 7.06 -0.89
CA GLU A 36 4.77 7.48 -2.25
C GLU A 36 6.23 7.97 -2.32
N GLN A 37 6.67 8.71 -1.31
CA GLN A 37 8.06 9.20 -1.22
C GLN A 37 9.05 8.05 -1.03
N ALA A 38 8.73 7.07 -0.18
CA ALA A 38 9.58 5.91 0.06
C ALA A 38 9.68 4.96 -1.15
N ASN A 39 8.76 5.09 -2.11
CA ASN A 39 8.58 4.17 -3.22
C ASN A 39 9.86 4.04 -4.07
N GLN A 40 10.58 5.15 -4.32
CA GLN A 40 11.84 5.11 -5.08
C GLN A 40 12.96 4.38 -4.33
N ASP A 41 13.04 4.57 -3.02
CA ASP A 41 14.04 3.88 -2.19
C ASP A 41 13.79 2.37 -2.18
N VAL A 42 12.51 1.96 -2.13
CA VAL A 42 12.15 0.53 -2.18
C VAL A 42 12.42 -0.09 -3.56
N VAL A 43 12.21 0.65 -4.66
CA VAL A 43 12.62 0.17 -6.00
C VAL A 43 14.12 -0.09 -6.05
N ASN A 44 14.94 0.74 -5.40
CA ASN A 44 16.39 0.55 -5.40
C ASN A 44 16.81 -0.74 -4.68
N LEU A 45 16.02 -1.23 -3.72
CA LEU A 45 16.28 -2.50 -3.01
C LEU A 45 16.22 -3.72 -3.93
N PHE A 46 15.57 -3.63 -5.09
CA PHE A 46 15.62 -4.69 -6.11
C PHE A 46 17.02 -4.98 -6.63
N ASN A 47 17.91 -3.99 -6.59
CA ASN A 47 19.32 -4.13 -6.96
C ASN A 47 20.20 -4.50 -5.76
N SER A 48 19.64 -4.70 -4.57
CA SER A 48 20.42 -5.07 -3.39
C SER A 48 21.09 -6.44 -3.59
N PRO A 49 22.36 -6.60 -3.16
CA PRO A 49 23.01 -7.91 -3.12
C PRO A 49 22.32 -8.84 -2.10
N THR A 50 21.61 -8.27 -1.12
CA THR A 50 20.92 -9.03 -0.08
C THR A 50 19.56 -9.53 -0.57
N LEU A 51 19.36 -10.85 -0.54
CA LEU A 51 18.08 -11.46 -0.90
C LEU A 51 16.92 -10.97 -0.02
N ALA A 52 17.16 -10.77 1.28
CA ALA A 52 16.13 -10.31 2.21
C ALA A 52 15.58 -8.92 1.86
N ASP A 53 16.41 -8.01 1.38
CA ASP A 53 15.99 -6.67 0.95
C ASP A 53 15.12 -6.75 -0.30
N CYS A 54 15.49 -7.63 -1.25
CA CYS A 54 14.71 -7.87 -2.45
C CYS A 54 13.32 -8.44 -2.11
N ILE A 55 13.25 -9.41 -1.19
CA ILE A 55 11.98 -10.00 -0.75
C ILE A 55 11.09 -8.95 -0.07
N GLN A 56 11.65 -8.15 0.84
CA GLN A 56 10.90 -7.08 1.50
C GLN A 56 10.38 -6.04 0.50
N ALA A 57 11.17 -5.70 -0.51
CA ALA A 57 10.72 -4.81 -1.58
C ALA A 57 9.58 -5.42 -2.40
N ILE A 58 9.65 -6.72 -2.71
CA ILE A 58 8.57 -7.44 -3.39
C ILE A 58 7.29 -7.42 -2.55
N ASP A 59 7.36 -7.75 -1.26
CA ASP A 59 6.22 -7.74 -0.35
C ASP A 59 5.58 -6.35 -0.23
N PHE A 60 6.39 -5.29 -0.23
CA PHE A 60 5.91 -3.92 -0.26
C PHE A 60 5.04 -3.64 -1.50
N PHE A 61 5.49 -4.02 -2.69
CA PHE A 61 4.72 -3.82 -3.92
C PHE A 61 3.47 -4.72 -4.03
N VAL A 62 3.51 -5.94 -3.48
CA VAL A 62 2.33 -6.80 -3.34
C VAL A 62 1.27 -6.11 -2.48
N ASN A 63 1.68 -5.55 -1.34
CA ASN A 63 0.77 -4.85 -0.43
C ASN A 63 0.17 -3.59 -1.06
N ILE A 64 0.98 -2.76 -1.73
CA ILE A 64 0.49 -1.58 -2.48
C ILE A 64 -0.59 -1.98 -3.47
N ARG A 65 -0.37 -3.07 -4.21
CA ARG A 65 -1.33 -3.58 -5.20
C ARG A 65 -2.61 -4.09 -4.54
N HIS A 66 -2.50 -4.78 -3.40
CA HIS A 66 -3.63 -5.27 -2.62
C HIS A 66 -4.50 -4.13 -2.09
N TYR A 67 -3.88 -3.07 -1.55
CA TYR A 67 -4.58 -1.88 -1.06
C TYR A 67 -5.03 -0.92 -2.18
N ARG A 68 -4.77 -1.26 -3.46
CA ARG A 68 -5.15 -0.46 -4.63
C ARG A 68 -4.64 0.98 -4.57
N LEU A 69 -3.46 1.18 -3.97
CA LEU A 69 -2.80 2.47 -3.98
C LEU A 69 -2.34 2.76 -5.41
N THR A 70 -2.74 3.91 -5.96
CA THR A 70 -2.43 4.31 -7.34
C THR A 70 -1.54 5.54 -7.31
N TRP A 71 -0.32 5.38 -7.81
CA TRP A 71 0.63 6.49 -7.99
C TRP A 71 1.11 6.52 -9.44
N PRO A 72 1.55 7.68 -9.96
CA PRO A 72 1.91 7.86 -11.36
C PRO A 72 2.93 6.83 -11.89
N ASN A 73 3.84 6.34 -11.03
CA ASN A 73 4.93 5.45 -11.40
C ASN A 73 4.76 3.98 -10.95
N MET A 74 3.62 3.63 -10.33
CA MET A 74 3.42 2.31 -9.71
C MET A 74 3.52 1.15 -10.72
N GLU A 75 2.88 1.29 -11.88
CA GLU A 75 2.95 0.31 -12.97
C GLU A 75 4.37 0.14 -13.54
N GLN A 76 5.14 1.23 -13.59
CA GLN A 76 6.54 1.15 -14.04
C GLN A 76 7.40 0.40 -13.02
N ASN A 77 7.20 0.66 -11.72
CA ASN A 77 7.90 -0.02 -10.64
C ASN A 77 7.56 -1.51 -10.58
N LEU A 78 6.30 -1.88 -10.78
CA LEU A 78 5.89 -3.29 -10.90
C LEU A 78 6.58 -3.97 -12.09
N ARG A 79 6.71 -3.29 -13.25
CA ARG A 79 7.47 -3.80 -14.41
C ARG A 79 8.95 -4.00 -14.12
N LEU A 80 9.57 -3.14 -13.30
CA LEU A 80 10.95 -3.34 -12.86
C LEU A 80 11.07 -4.61 -12.01
N MET A 81 10.12 -4.85 -11.11
CA MET A 81 10.04 -6.08 -10.32
C MET A 81 9.88 -7.32 -11.23
N PHE A 82 9.01 -7.27 -12.24
CA PHE A 82 8.86 -8.35 -13.23
C PHE A 82 10.15 -8.66 -13.99
N ARG A 83 11.00 -7.67 -14.26
CA ARG A 83 12.27 -7.87 -14.97
C ARG A 83 13.27 -8.69 -14.14
N LEU A 84 13.18 -8.65 -12.82
CA LEU A 84 14.09 -9.38 -11.93
C LEU A 84 13.91 -10.89 -11.97
N ILE A 85 12.84 -11.41 -12.56
CA ILE A 85 12.69 -12.86 -12.78
C ILE A 85 13.86 -13.40 -13.62
N TRP A 86 14.39 -12.58 -14.53
CA TRP A 86 15.53 -12.95 -15.37
C TRP A 86 16.88 -12.71 -14.69
N SER A 87 16.90 -12.50 -13.37
CA SER A 87 18.14 -12.48 -12.61
C SER A 87 18.79 -13.87 -12.58
N VAL A 88 20.13 -13.89 -12.44
CA VAL A 88 20.91 -15.15 -12.38
C VAL A 88 20.62 -15.93 -11.08
N ASP A 89 20.06 -15.27 -10.07
CA ASP A 89 19.76 -15.84 -8.77
C ASP A 89 18.40 -16.58 -8.78
N GLU A 90 18.46 -17.91 -8.76
CA GLU A 90 17.29 -18.79 -8.75
C GLU A 90 16.36 -18.54 -7.55
N SER A 91 16.91 -18.16 -6.39
CA SER A 91 16.12 -17.87 -5.19
C SER A 91 15.30 -16.59 -5.33
N LYS A 92 15.90 -15.55 -5.93
CA LYS A 92 15.18 -14.31 -6.28
C LYS A 92 14.07 -14.59 -7.29
N CYS A 93 14.39 -15.33 -8.35
CA CYS A 93 13.43 -15.70 -9.39
C CYS A 93 12.20 -16.43 -8.82
N LYS A 94 12.41 -17.41 -7.93
CA LYS A 94 11.32 -18.14 -7.28
C LYS A 94 10.46 -17.23 -6.39
N ALA A 95 11.07 -16.37 -5.58
CA ALA A 95 10.36 -15.44 -4.71
C ALA A 95 9.49 -14.47 -5.52
N ILE A 96 10.04 -13.91 -6.60
CA ILE A 96 9.31 -13.02 -7.49
C ILE A 96 8.15 -13.78 -8.14
N THR A 97 8.39 -14.96 -8.72
CA THR A 97 7.33 -15.74 -9.39
C THR A 97 6.16 -16.02 -8.45
N GLN A 98 6.41 -16.37 -7.19
CA GLN A 98 5.36 -16.56 -6.19
C GLN A 98 4.59 -15.27 -5.89
N ALA A 99 5.28 -14.14 -5.75
CA ALA A 99 4.65 -12.84 -5.55
C ALA A 99 3.81 -12.40 -6.76
N LEU A 100 4.26 -12.70 -7.97
CA LEU A 100 3.51 -12.42 -9.20
C LEU A 100 2.25 -13.26 -9.32
N VAL A 101 2.32 -14.52 -8.91
CA VAL A 101 1.12 -15.36 -8.85
C VAL A 101 0.07 -14.70 -7.95
N LYS A 102 0.48 -14.24 -6.77
CA LYS A 102 -0.42 -13.50 -5.86
C LYS A 102 -0.95 -12.20 -6.48
N ILE A 103 -0.09 -11.40 -7.12
CA ILE A 103 -0.51 -10.12 -7.71
C ILE A 103 -1.46 -10.28 -8.90
N CYS A 104 -1.18 -11.25 -9.77
CA CYS A 104 -1.87 -11.39 -11.05
C CYS A 104 -3.07 -12.36 -11.00
N PHE A 105 -3.07 -13.32 -10.09
CA PHE A 105 -4.04 -14.43 -10.09
C PHE A 105 -4.80 -14.64 -8.78
N ASP A 106 -4.37 -14.07 -7.64
CA ASP A 106 -5.24 -13.97 -6.46
C ASP A 106 -6.12 -12.72 -6.61
N VAL A 107 -7.28 -12.91 -7.25
CA VAL A 107 -8.40 -11.94 -7.30
C VAL A 107 -9.53 -12.44 -6.41
#